data_AF-A0A1I6J091-F1
#
_entry.id   AF-A0A1I6J091-F1
#
_cell.length_a   1.000
_cell.length_b   1.000
_cell.length_c   1.000
_cell.angle_alpha   90.00
_cell.angle_beta   90.00
_cell.angle_gamma   90.00
#
_symmetry.space_group_name_H-M   'P 1'
#
loop_
_entity.id
_entity.type
_entity.pdbx_description
1 polymer ?
#
loop_
_entity_poly.entity_id
_entity_poly.type
_entity_poly.pdbx_seq_one_letter_code
_entity_poly.pdbx_strand_id
1 'polypeptide(L)'
;MNAVINAWTDRVPTRTPAGDDMRASEAWDAWVEPLVDLLKSPASRLIHLISERPAPSAATPDWASIAVQLRHAFNRNEVSSREAYVRLRLALGVLWMQQVPICQGPAGIRFYEDDCLDAHVLVTLHVDVDPRRAYDLGGELRTLASACDACVLGFLVLFQSIHPAPPSPRLQRSEDDGELDAPDEVFEKCAAPNT
;
A
#
# COMPACT_ATOMS: atom_id res chain seq x y z
N MET A 1 4.48 11.81 -22.36
CA MET A 1 3.87 11.06 -21.25
C MET A 1 3.79 9.56 -21.55
N ASN A 2 3.29 9.14 -22.73
CA ASN A 2 3.19 7.71 -23.11
C ASN A 2 4.54 6.97 -23.29
N ALA A 3 5.61 7.65 -23.72
CA ALA A 3 6.91 6.98 -23.97
C ALA A 3 7.61 6.49 -22.68
N VAL A 4 7.36 7.13 -21.54
CA VAL A 4 8.01 6.80 -20.26
C VAL A 4 7.33 5.62 -19.58
N ILE A 5 6.00 5.54 -19.68
CA ILE A 5 5.22 4.37 -19.22
C ILE A 5 5.62 3.13 -20.03
N ASN A 6 5.70 3.27 -21.36
CA ASN A 6 6.09 2.18 -22.26
C ASN A 6 7.52 1.67 -21.99
N ALA A 7 8.48 2.56 -21.76
CA ALA A 7 9.87 2.17 -21.45
C ALA A 7 10.01 1.41 -20.12
N TRP A 8 9.07 1.59 -19.19
CA TRP A 8 9.08 0.90 -17.89
C TRP A 8 8.34 -0.44 -17.95
N THR A 9 7.26 -0.52 -18.74
CA THR A 9 6.56 -1.78 -19.04
C THR A 9 7.34 -2.70 -19.97
N ASP A 10 8.17 -2.18 -20.88
CA ASP A 10 9.01 -2.99 -21.78
C ASP A 10 10.12 -3.78 -21.06
N ARG A 11 10.40 -3.43 -19.79
CA ARG A 11 11.31 -4.19 -18.91
C ARG A 11 10.57 -5.18 -18.00
N VAL A 12 9.25 -5.20 -18.04
CA VAL A 12 8.44 -6.30 -17.53
C VAL A 12 8.45 -7.36 -18.63
N PRO A 13 8.60 -8.67 -18.34
CA PRO A 13 8.53 -9.69 -19.36
C PRO A 13 7.20 -9.60 -20.12
N THR A 14 7.22 -9.00 -21.31
CA THR A 14 6.07 -8.89 -22.21
C THR A 14 6.07 -10.09 -23.14
N ARG A 15 5.52 -11.20 -22.66
CA ARG A 15 4.85 -12.23 -23.49
C ARG A 15 3.98 -13.11 -22.60
N THR A 16 2.70 -12.76 -22.52
CA THR A 16 1.63 -13.75 -22.46
C THR A 16 1.02 -13.70 -23.87
N PRO A 17 1.15 -14.72 -24.72
CA PRO A 17 0.50 -14.72 -26.02
C PRO A 17 -1.00 -14.58 -25.79
N ALA A 18 -1.65 -13.70 -26.55
CA ALA A 18 -3.09 -13.72 -26.70
C ALA A 18 -3.44 -15.06 -27.36
N GLY A 19 -3.84 -16.01 -26.53
CA GLY A 19 -4.35 -17.30 -26.90
C GLY A 19 -5.11 -17.80 -25.69
N ASP A 20 -6.42 -17.98 -25.86
CA ASP A 20 -7.23 -18.78 -24.96
C ASP A 20 -6.44 -20.07 -24.60
N ASP A 21 -6.44 -20.46 -23.33
CA ASP A 21 -5.65 -21.55 -22.69
C ASP A 21 -4.32 -21.19 -21.99
N MET A 22 -4.23 -20.06 -21.28
CA MET A 22 -3.10 -19.80 -20.36
C MET A 22 -3.48 -19.45 -18.91
N ARG A 23 -4.74 -19.69 -18.51
CA ARG A 23 -5.21 -19.58 -17.11
C ARG A 23 -4.99 -20.84 -16.28
N ALA A 24 -4.54 -21.93 -16.89
CA ALA A 24 -4.20 -23.17 -16.19
C ALA A 24 -2.67 -23.33 -16.12
N SER A 25 -2.12 -23.33 -14.89
CA SER A 25 -0.76 -23.81 -14.55
C SER A 25 0.38 -22.79 -14.36
N GLU A 26 0.12 -21.59 -13.83
CA GLU A 26 1.09 -21.02 -12.88
C GLU A 26 0.54 -21.28 -11.48
N ALA A 27 1.30 -21.98 -10.63
CA ALA A 27 0.93 -22.12 -9.23
C ALA A 27 0.77 -20.71 -8.63
N TRP A 28 -0.24 -20.51 -7.76
CA TRP A 28 -0.53 -19.21 -7.15
C TRP A 28 0.70 -18.55 -6.51
N ASP A 29 1.70 -19.34 -6.14
CA ASP A 29 2.95 -18.95 -5.52
C ASP A 29 4.18 -18.84 -6.45
N ALA A 30 4.04 -19.04 -7.76
CA ALA A 30 5.16 -19.05 -8.71
C ALA A 30 5.99 -17.75 -8.69
N TRP A 31 5.39 -16.64 -8.25
CA TRP A 31 6.03 -15.33 -8.17
C TRP A 31 6.43 -14.91 -6.75
N VAL A 32 6.32 -15.80 -5.75
CA VAL A 32 6.75 -15.51 -4.37
C VAL A 32 8.25 -15.23 -4.31
N GLU A 33 9.09 -16.01 -4.97
CA GLU A 33 10.54 -15.78 -4.95
C GLU A 33 10.94 -14.44 -5.62
N PRO A 34 10.45 -14.11 -6.84
CA PRO A 34 10.63 -12.77 -7.41
C PRO A 34 10.14 -11.62 -6.53
N LEU A 35 9.01 -11.81 -5.84
CA LEU A 35 8.46 -10.82 -4.90
C LEU A 35 9.38 -10.65 -3.68
N VAL A 36 9.84 -11.74 -3.09
CA VAL A 36 10.80 -11.74 -1.98
C VAL A 36 12.09 -11.02 -2.37
N ASP A 37 12.64 -11.29 -3.55
CA ASP A 37 13.83 -10.61 -4.03
C ASP A 37 13.62 -9.11 -4.23
N LEU A 38 12.43 -8.70 -4.68
CA LEU A 38 12.07 -7.30 -4.77
C LEU A 38 11.95 -6.64 -3.38
N LEU A 39 11.41 -7.35 -2.40
CA LEU A 39 11.23 -6.87 -1.02
C LEU A 39 12.56 -6.74 -0.26
N LYS A 40 13.55 -7.60 -0.53
CA LYS A 40 14.90 -7.52 0.05
C LYS A 40 15.61 -6.20 -0.28
N SER A 41 15.41 -5.70 -1.49
CA SER A 41 16.07 -4.47 -1.96
C SER A 41 15.21 -3.76 -3.01
N PRO A 42 14.14 -3.07 -2.61
CA PRO A 42 13.27 -2.36 -3.56
C PRO A 42 14.05 -1.27 -4.33
N ALA A 43 14.96 -0.59 -3.63
CA ALA A 43 15.82 0.46 -4.18
C ALA A 43 16.76 -0.03 -5.31
N SER A 44 17.14 -1.32 -5.33
CA SER A 44 17.99 -1.89 -6.38
C SER A 44 17.38 -1.76 -7.79
N ARG A 45 16.08 -1.55 -7.88
CA ARG A 45 15.36 -1.35 -9.15
C ARG A 45 15.29 0.11 -9.58
N LEU A 46 15.75 1.06 -8.77
CA LEU A 46 15.64 2.50 -8.98
C LEU A 46 17.00 3.21 -8.81
N ILE A 47 17.96 2.96 -9.71
CA ILE A 47 19.37 3.42 -9.62
C ILE A 47 19.52 4.93 -9.37
N HIS A 48 18.64 5.77 -9.94
CA HIS A 48 18.77 7.23 -9.86
C HIS A 48 17.96 7.89 -8.74
N LEU A 49 17.20 7.12 -7.96
CA LEU A 49 16.28 7.65 -6.94
C LEU A 49 16.47 6.93 -5.60
N ILE A 50 17.72 6.77 -5.19
CA ILE A 50 18.08 6.14 -3.92
C ILE A 50 18.48 7.24 -2.94
N SER A 51 17.76 7.35 -1.81
CA SER A 51 18.18 8.20 -0.70
C SER A 51 19.44 7.63 -0.06
N GLU A 52 20.32 8.51 0.41
CA GLU A 52 21.49 8.12 1.21
C GLU A 52 21.10 7.63 2.62
N ARG A 53 19.85 7.85 3.03
CA ARG A 53 19.35 7.45 4.34
C ARG A 53 18.89 5.99 4.34
N PRO A 54 19.30 5.19 5.33
CA PRO A 54 18.77 3.85 5.48
C PRO A 54 17.28 3.90 5.86
N ALA A 55 16.53 2.90 5.42
CA ALA A 55 15.17 2.68 5.90
C ALA A 55 15.20 2.49 7.43
N PRO A 56 14.26 3.07 8.19
CA PRO A 56 14.13 2.82 9.62
C PRO A 56 14.10 1.32 9.88
N SER A 57 15.01 0.87 10.77
CA SER A 57 15.32 -0.53 11.06
C SER A 57 14.08 -1.41 11.13
N ALA A 58 13.78 -2.13 10.05
CA ALA A 58 13.12 -3.41 10.15
C ALA A 58 14.23 -4.42 10.46
N ALA A 59 14.16 -5.09 11.61
CA ALA A 59 15.05 -6.20 11.92
C ALA A 59 15.22 -7.10 10.70
N THR A 60 16.44 -7.58 10.42
CA THR A 60 16.71 -8.43 9.25
C THR A 60 15.69 -9.57 9.22
N PRO A 61 14.75 -9.58 8.26
CA PRO A 61 13.67 -10.53 8.31
C PRO A 61 14.18 -11.93 7.99
N ASP A 62 13.58 -12.95 8.60
CA ASP A 62 13.74 -14.32 8.12
C ASP A 62 13.00 -14.45 6.78
N TRP A 63 13.75 -14.32 5.68
CA TRP A 63 13.21 -14.37 4.33
C TRP A 63 12.62 -15.72 3.95
N ALA A 64 13.11 -16.81 4.53
CA ALA A 64 12.53 -18.13 4.30
C ALA A 64 11.14 -18.21 4.95
N SER A 65 11.02 -17.72 6.19
CA SER A 65 9.72 -17.61 6.87
C SER A 65 8.76 -16.66 6.14
N ILE A 66 9.24 -15.52 5.62
CA ILE A 66 8.43 -14.62 4.80
C ILE A 66 7.91 -15.31 3.55
N ALA A 67 8.76 -16.06 2.83
CA ALA A 67 8.33 -16.78 1.64
C ALA A 67 7.21 -17.76 1.96
N VAL A 68 7.32 -18.51 3.06
CA VAL A 68 6.27 -19.43 3.53
C VAL A 68 4.98 -18.68 3.86
N GLN A 69 5.06 -17.56 4.58
CA GLN A 69 3.88 -16.76 4.95
C GLN A 69 3.20 -16.13 3.73
N LEU A 70 3.96 -15.67 2.74
CA LEU A 70 3.43 -15.17 1.47
C LEU A 70 2.71 -16.28 0.69
N ARG A 71 3.31 -17.47 0.58
CA ARG A 71 2.66 -18.65 -0.03
C ARG A 71 1.33 -18.96 0.64
N HIS A 72 1.32 -18.97 1.97
CA HIS A 72 0.11 -19.20 2.75
C HIS A 72 -0.96 -18.14 2.48
N ALA A 73 -0.59 -16.85 2.51
CA ALA A 73 -1.52 -15.76 2.28
C ALA A 73 -2.14 -15.80 0.87
N PHE A 74 -1.33 -16.00 -0.17
CA PHE A 74 -1.81 -16.06 -1.55
C PHE A 74 -2.67 -17.30 -1.82
N ASN A 75 -2.31 -18.45 -1.26
CA ASN A 75 -3.15 -19.65 -1.37
C ASN A 75 -4.47 -19.49 -0.63
N ARG A 76 -4.48 -18.88 0.56
CA ARG A 76 -5.68 -18.69 1.38
C ARG A 76 -6.69 -17.75 0.74
N ASN A 77 -6.19 -16.66 0.15
CA ASN A 77 -7.03 -15.68 -0.54
C ASN A 77 -7.35 -16.07 -2.00
N GLU A 78 -6.80 -17.20 -2.48
CA GLU A 78 -6.89 -17.63 -3.89
C GLU A 78 -6.46 -16.54 -4.90
N VAL A 79 -5.43 -15.75 -4.55
CA VAL A 79 -4.89 -14.69 -5.42
C VAL A 79 -3.50 -15.03 -5.94
N SER A 80 -3.18 -14.51 -7.12
CA SER A 80 -1.87 -14.73 -7.73
C SER A 80 -0.78 -13.86 -7.08
N SER A 81 0.31 -14.49 -6.64
CA SER A 81 1.53 -13.79 -6.22
C SER A 81 2.11 -12.89 -7.31
N ARG A 82 1.77 -13.13 -8.59
CA ARG A 82 2.16 -12.26 -9.71
C ARG A 82 1.55 -10.87 -9.58
N GLU A 83 0.28 -10.78 -9.18
CA GLU A 83 -0.39 -9.49 -9.06
C GLU A 83 0.22 -8.67 -7.92
N ALA A 84 0.59 -9.32 -6.81
CA ALA A 84 1.33 -8.67 -5.72
C ALA A 84 2.69 -8.15 -6.17
N TYR A 85 3.42 -8.93 -6.98
CA TYR A 85 4.65 -8.47 -7.62
C TYR A 85 4.42 -7.25 -8.52
N VAL A 86 3.40 -7.28 -9.38
CA VAL A 86 3.03 -6.15 -10.24
C VAL A 86 2.64 -4.93 -9.41
N ARG A 87 1.87 -5.10 -8.33
CA ARG A 87 1.47 -4.04 -7.41
C ARG A 87 2.69 -3.33 -6.80
N LEU A 88 3.68 -4.11 -6.35
CA LEU A 88 4.92 -3.56 -5.81
C LEU A 88 5.76 -2.85 -6.89
N ARG A 89 5.79 -3.38 -8.11
CA ARG A 89 6.42 -2.71 -9.26
C ARG A 89 5.72 -1.38 -9.58
N LEU A 90 4.40 -1.32 -9.60
CA LEU A 90 3.65 -0.06 -9.79
C LEU A 90 4.00 0.96 -8.72
N ALA A 91 4.16 0.55 -7.46
CA ALA A 91 4.60 1.45 -6.39
C ALA A 91 5.98 2.05 -6.67
N LEU A 92 6.95 1.25 -7.14
CA LEU A 92 8.26 1.75 -7.56
C LEU A 92 8.17 2.65 -8.81
N GLY A 93 7.24 2.37 -9.72
CA GLY A 93 6.94 3.23 -10.87
C GLY A 93 6.40 4.59 -10.45
N VAL A 94 5.54 4.66 -9.42
CA VAL A 94 5.06 5.92 -8.84
C VAL A 94 6.23 6.73 -8.29
N LEU A 95 7.13 6.11 -7.52
CA LEU A 95 8.33 6.79 -7.02
C LEU A 95 9.19 7.33 -8.15
N TRP A 96 9.37 6.53 -9.22
CA TRP A 96 10.11 6.93 -10.41
C TRP A 96 9.50 8.15 -11.10
N MET A 97 8.20 8.09 -11.42
CA MET A 97 7.50 9.17 -12.11
C MET A 97 7.49 10.47 -11.31
N GLN A 98 7.38 10.35 -9.98
CA GLN A 98 7.32 11.49 -9.06
C GLN A 98 8.72 11.96 -8.60
N GLN A 99 9.80 11.34 -9.09
CA GLN A 99 11.19 11.61 -8.71
C GLN A 99 11.40 11.58 -7.18
N VAL A 100 10.75 10.65 -6.50
CA VAL A 100 10.81 10.49 -5.05
C VAL A 100 11.92 9.52 -4.67
N PRO A 101 12.91 9.92 -3.86
CA PRO A 101 13.95 9.02 -3.40
C PRO A 101 13.40 7.95 -2.43
N ILE A 102 13.73 6.69 -2.67
CA ILE A 102 13.47 5.56 -1.77
C ILE A 102 14.67 5.32 -0.85
N CYS A 103 14.42 5.00 0.42
CA CYS A 103 15.47 4.68 1.37
C CYS A 103 16.17 3.35 1.05
N GLN A 104 17.44 3.23 1.46
CA GLN A 104 18.21 1.99 1.32
C GLN A 104 17.78 0.94 2.34
N GLY A 105 17.54 -0.30 1.91
CA GLY A 105 17.22 -1.42 2.78
C GLY A 105 15.99 -2.21 2.33
N PRO A 106 15.59 -3.22 3.12
CA PRO A 106 14.41 -4.01 2.81
C PRO A 106 13.12 -3.21 3.02
N ALA A 107 12.05 -3.65 2.36
CA ALA A 107 10.71 -3.16 2.67
C ALA A 107 10.28 -3.62 4.07
N GLY A 108 9.48 -2.80 4.77
CA GLY A 108 8.76 -3.25 5.95
C GLY A 108 7.64 -4.21 5.55
N ILE A 109 7.47 -5.32 6.26
CA ILE A 109 6.44 -6.33 5.96
C ILE A 109 5.71 -6.66 7.25
N ARG A 110 4.37 -6.66 7.21
CA ARG A 110 3.50 -7.10 8.30
C ARG A 110 2.43 -8.03 7.76
N PHE A 111 2.19 -9.13 8.45
CA PHE A 111 1.11 -10.07 8.19
C PHE A 111 0.03 -9.89 9.25
N TYR A 112 -1.23 -9.92 8.84
CA TYR A 112 -2.39 -9.87 9.74
C TYR A 112 -3.52 -10.72 9.16
N GLU A 113 -4.34 -11.28 10.02
CA GLU A 113 -5.58 -11.96 9.64
C GLU A 113 -6.74 -11.08 10.09
N ASP A 114 -7.79 -10.99 9.28
CA ASP A 114 -9.02 -10.30 9.68
C ASP A 114 -10.08 -11.26 10.23
N ASP A 115 -11.18 -10.70 10.75
CA ASP A 115 -12.30 -11.47 11.32
C ASP A 115 -13.03 -12.32 10.26
N CYS A 116 -12.83 -12.04 8.97
CA CYS A 116 -13.35 -12.82 7.85
C CYS A 116 -12.42 -13.97 7.45
N LEU A 117 -11.33 -14.17 8.20
CA LEU A 117 -10.29 -15.16 7.94
C LEU A 117 -9.48 -14.89 6.66
N ASP A 118 -9.50 -13.67 6.11
CA ASP A 118 -8.61 -13.30 5.00
C ASP A 118 -7.20 -13.00 5.52
N ALA A 119 -6.19 -13.46 4.78
CA ALA A 119 -4.80 -13.22 5.12
C ALA A 119 -4.29 -11.96 4.42
N HIS A 120 -3.84 -10.97 5.18
CA HIS A 120 -3.39 -9.71 4.63
C HIS A 120 -1.89 -9.50 4.82
N VAL A 121 -1.27 -8.92 3.80
CA VAL A 121 0.14 -8.58 3.72
C VAL A 121 0.25 -7.08 3.50
N LEU A 122 0.86 -6.38 4.46
CA LEU A 122 1.17 -4.97 4.35
C LEU A 122 2.66 -4.77 4.10
N VAL A 123 2.98 -4.20 2.94
CA VAL A 123 4.32 -3.81 2.52
C VAL A 123 4.49 -2.31 2.66
N THR A 124 5.56 -1.90 3.33
CA THR A 124 5.92 -0.50 3.55
C THR A 124 7.21 -0.17 2.81
N LEU A 125 7.15 0.81 1.91
CA LEU A 125 8.30 1.41 1.27
C LEU A 125 8.66 2.72 1.99
N HIS A 126 9.86 2.80 2.54
CA HIS A 126 10.34 4.01 3.20
C HIS A 126 10.86 5.02 2.18
N VAL A 127 10.38 6.26 2.27
CA VAL A 127 10.66 7.32 1.29
C VAL A 127 11.19 8.58 1.99
N ASP A 128 12.07 9.30 1.29
CA ASP A 128 12.73 10.51 1.80
C ASP A 128 11.98 11.78 1.40
N VAL A 129 10.72 11.87 1.85
CA VAL A 129 9.82 13.01 1.62
C VAL A 129 8.97 13.25 2.86
N ASP A 130 8.35 14.41 2.98
CA ASP A 130 7.48 14.72 4.10
C ASP A 130 6.24 13.77 4.16
N PRO A 131 5.60 13.63 5.33
CA PRO A 131 4.48 12.72 5.53
C PRO A 131 3.24 13.01 4.66
N ARG A 132 2.99 14.28 4.29
CA ARG A 132 1.87 14.61 3.40
C ARG A 132 2.17 14.10 1.99
N ARG A 133 3.39 14.34 1.52
CA ARG A 133 3.83 13.81 0.22
C ARG A 133 3.79 12.28 0.20
N ALA A 134 4.21 11.60 1.27
CA ALA A 134 4.10 10.14 1.36
C ALA A 134 2.64 9.65 1.26
N TYR A 135 1.70 10.36 1.89
CA TYR A 135 0.26 10.07 1.77
C TYR A 135 -0.26 10.26 0.33
N ASP A 136 0.12 11.35 -0.32
CA ASP A 136 -0.29 11.66 -1.70
C ASP A 136 0.18 10.58 -2.69
N LEU A 137 1.40 10.05 -2.50
CA LEU A 137 1.91 8.93 -3.30
C LEU A 137 1.03 7.67 -3.18
N GLY A 138 0.42 7.45 -2.00
CA GLY A 138 -0.56 6.38 -1.82
C GLY A 138 -1.85 6.61 -2.62
N GLY A 139 -2.26 7.87 -2.79
CA GLY A 139 -3.32 8.27 -3.72
C GLY A 139 -2.97 7.93 -5.17
N GLU A 140 -1.80 8.35 -5.63
CA GLU A 140 -1.30 8.07 -6.98
C GLU A 140 -1.22 6.58 -7.27
N LEU A 141 -0.74 5.78 -6.31
CA LEU A 141 -0.67 4.34 -6.44
C LEU A 141 -2.05 3.68 -6.52
N ARG A 142 -3.06 4.20 -5.81
CA ARG A 142 -4.45 3.70 -5.94
C ARG A 142 -5.01 4.00 -7.32
N THR A 143 -4.85 5.22 -7.80
CA THR A 143 -5.28 5.63 -9.15
C THR A 143 -4.62 4.75 -10.22
N LEU A 144 -3.31 4.54 -10.13
CA LEU A 144 -2.56 3.73 -11.10
C LEU A 144 -2.95 2.25 -11.05
N ALA A 145 -3.14 1.64 -9.87
CA ALA A 145 -3.63 0.26 -9.82
C ALA A 145 -5.00 0.09 -10.44
N SER A 146 -5.92 1.03 -10.16
CA SER A 146 -7.26 0.96 -10.74
C SER A 146 -7.22 1.04 -12.26
N ALA A 147 -6.35 1.88 -12.82
CA ALA A 147 -6.16 1.97 -14.27
C ALA A 147 -5.50 0.73 -14.89
N CYS A 148 -4.71 -0.01 -14.11
CA CYS A 148 -3.99 -1.21 -14.56
C CYS A 148 -4.68 -2.52 -14.15
N ASP A 149 -5.87 -2.49 -13.57
CA ASP A 149 -6.57 -3.65 -13.00
C ASP A 149 -5.69 -4.49 -12.06
N ALA A 150 -4.86 -3.81 -11.27
CA ALA A 150 -3.82 -4.42 -10.42
C ALA A 150 -4.19 -4.38 -8.92
N CYS A 151 -5.48 -4.47 -8.61
CA CYS A 151 -5.96 -4.54 -7.24
C CYS A 151 -5.84 -5.97 -6.71
N VAL A 152 -4.99 -6.18 -5.71
CA VAL A 152 -4.72 -7.51 -5.14
C VAL A 152 -5.39 -7.60 -3.78
N LEU A 153 -6.33 -8.52 -3.64
CA LEU A 153 -6.97 -8.77 -2.35
C LEU A 153 -5.93 -9.20 -1.31
N GLY A 154 -5.98 -8.59 -0.13
CA GLY A 154 -5.06 -8.91 0.95
C GLY A 154 -3.60 -8.52 0.71
N PHE A 155 -3.25 -7.73 -0.32
CA PHE A 155 -1.88 -7.23 -0.49
C PHE A 155 -1.86 -5.71 -0.66
N LEU A 156 -1.37 -5.03 0.37
CA LEU A 156 -1.34 -3.57 0.46
C LEU A 156 0.09 -3.05 0.41
N VAL A 157 0.31 -1.97 -0.35
CA VAL A 157 1.59 -1.26 -0.39
C VAL A 157 1.38 0.17 0.08
N LEU A 158 2.19 0.61 1.04
CA LEU A 158 2.19 1.96 1.60
C LEU A 158 3.55 2.64 1.42
N PHE A 159 3.54 3.95 1.29
CA PHE A 159 4.74 4.78 1.39
C PHE A 159 4.81 5.40 2.78
N GLN A 160 5.93 5.23 3.48
CA GLN A 160 6.15 5.80 4.80
C GLN A 160 7.29 6.81 4.76
N SER A 161 6.99 8.05 5.13
CA SER A 161 7.98 9.10 5.36
C SER A 161 8.94 8.69 6.48
N ILE A 162 10.23 8.94 6.29
CA ILE A 162 11.25 8.86 7.35
C ILE A 162 11.30 10.12 8.22
N HIS A 163 10.68 11.21 7.77
CA HIS A 163 10.60 12.46 8.50
C HIS A 163 9.43 12.40 9.48
N PRO A 164 9.56 13.02 10.67
CA PRO A 164 8.49 13.04 11.66
C PRO A 164 7.23 13.71 11.11
N ALA A 165 6.07 13.23 11.56
CA ALA A 165 4.80 13.92 11.34
C ALA A 165 4.93 15.36 11.86
N PRO A 166 4.60 16.39 11.06
CA PRO A 166 4.45 17.72 11.62
C PRO A 166 3.42 17.62 12.75
N PRO A 167 3.61 18.35 13.86
CA PRO A 167 2.64 18.36 14.94
C PRO A 167 1.27 18.67 14.34
N SER A 168 0.27 17.84 14.65
CA SER A 168 -1.10 18.10 14.22
C SER A 168 -1.41 19.55 14.58
N PRO A 169 -2.00 20.34 13.66
CA PRO A 169 -2.54 21.63 14.07
C PRO A 169 -3.48 21.29 15.22
N ARG A 170 -3.12 21.75 16.44
CA ARG A 170 -4.05 21.71 17.55
C ARG A 170 -5.31 22.31 16.95
N LEU A 171 -6.40 21.53 16.95
CA LEU A 171 -7.72 22.08 16.69
C LEU A 171 -7.83 23.24 17.67
N GLN A 172 -7.55 24.45 17.20
CA GLN A 172 -7.98 25.65 17.87
C GLN A 172 -9.49 25.48 17.76
N ARG A 173 -10.09 24.98 18.84
CA ARG A 173 -11.48 25.31 19.12
C ARG A 173 -11.50 26.81 19.01
N SER A 174 -12.10 27.31 17.94
CA SER A 174 -12.64 28.64 17.90
C SER A 174 -13.54 28.73 19.12
N GLU A 175 -13.01 29.28 20.21
CA GLU A 175 -13.79 29.90 21.26
C GLU A 175 -14.38 31.17 20.64
N ASP A 176 -15.32 30.97 19.73
CA ASP A 176 -16.21 31.98 19.18
C ASP A 176 -17.52 31.30 18.77
N ASP A 177 -18.01 30.43 19.65
CA ASP A 177 -19.43 30.12 19.68
C ASP A 177 -20.08 31.29 20.42
N GLY A 178 -20.45 32.30 19.63
CA GLY A 178 -21.40 33.32 20.06
C GLY A 178 -22.62 32.64 20.69
N GLU A 179 -22.89 33.06 21.92
CA GLU A 179 -24.13 32.97 22.67
C GLU A 179 -25.35 32.59 21.80
N LEU A 180 -25.65 31.29 21.77
CA LEU A 180 -26.94 30.80 21.28
C LEU A 180 -27.91 30.90 22.46
N ASP A 181 -28.80 31.90 22.40
CA ASP A 181 -29.98 32.03 23.24
C ASP A 181 -30.70 30.68 23.34
N ALA A 182 -30.75 30.12 24.55
CA ALA A 182 -31.60 29.00 24.86
C ALA A 182 -33.06 29.48 24.86
N PRO A 183 -33.98 28.83 24.12
CA PRO A 183 -35.40 29.11 24.30
C PRO A 183 -35.88 28.47 25.60
N ASP A 184 -36.41 29.32 26.49
CA ASP A 184 -37.09 28.94 27.72
C ASP A 184 -38.29 28.01 27.47
N GLU A 185 -38.33 26.96 28.28
CA GLU A 185 -39.45 26.13 28.77
C GLU A 185 -40.81 26.10 28.02
N VAL A 186 -41.31 24.88 27.75
CA VAL A 186 -42.63 24.46 28.26
C VAL A 186 -42.62 22.98 28.64
N PHE A 187 -42.83 22.71 29.92
CA PHE A 187 -43.19 21.42 30.50
C PHE A 187 -44.67 21.10 30.20
N GLU A 188 -45.01 19.94 29.63
CA GLU A 188 -46.30 19.29 29.94
C GLU A 188 -46.30 17.75 29.77
N LYS A 189 -46.27 17.09 30.93
CA LYS A 189 -46.92 15.83 31.37
C LYS A 189 -47.24 14.67 30.41
N CYS A 190 -46.73 13.52 30.86
CA CYS A 190 -47.23 12.13 30.77
C CYS A 190 -48.68 11.88 30.27
N ALA A 191 -48.82 10.96 29.31
CA ALA A 191 -49.77 9.85 29.39
C ALA A 191 -49.40 8.76 28.36
N ALA A 192 -49.14 7.54 28.84
CA ALA A 192 -49.16 6.33 28.02
C ALA A 192 -50.62 5.97 27.66
N PRO A 193 -50.86 5.22 26.56
CA PRO A 193 -52.02 4.36 26.51
C PRO A 193 -51.59 2.88 26.50
N ASN A 194 -52.13 2.16 27.48
CA ASN A 194 -52.35 0.72 27.38
C ASN A 194 -53.29 0.44 26.20
N THR A 195 -52.93 -0.53 25.36
CA THR A 195 -53.84 -1.58 24.85
C THR A 195 -52.99 -2.77 24.42
#